data_AF-A0AA96Z088-F1
#
_entry.id   AF-A0AA96Z088-F1
#
_cell.length_a   1.000
_cell.length_b   1.000
_cell.length_c   1.000
_cell.angle_alpha   90.00
_cell.angle_beta   90.00
_cell.angle_gamma   90.00
#
_symmetry.space_group_name_H-M   'P 1'
#
loop_
_entity.id
_entity.type
_entity.pdbx_description
1 polymer ?
#
loop_
_entity_poly.entity_id
_entity_poly.type
_entity_poly.pdbx_seq_one_letter_code
_entity_poly.pdbx_strand_id
1 'polypeptide(L)'
;MTDFDKYKTTLKKLKYYVYALCELTDEKRRPFYIGKGVNDRCLQHIYQAIDINSKEIDKYLVEELNEKKEKIEKLHKQNKLGIDILRHGMDEDTAFVVEATCIDLLGVDSLTNKVRGKTTKLGRLSLNEIHDLHTEQQVDIKKEHSGLAFLLNKLYKSGMDELSLFEVTRGVWANIPRNDSNIKYAYATYNNIIKEVYEVHGWVKAGTQQYFTRDNIKRDSDRWEFIGRKAEDSVRKLYVGKVINRDRSYGTPFVKVGY
;
A
#
# COMPACT_ATOMS: atom_id res chain seq x y z
N MET A 1 4.01 29.52 -20.64
CA MET A 1 4.38 29.55 -19.21
C MET A 1 3.07 29.57 -18.44
N THR A 2 2.67 28.45 -17.85
CA THR A 2 1.37 28.34 -17.16
C THR A 2 1.48 29.08 -15.85
N ASP A 3 0.95 30.31 -15.79
CA ASP A 3 0.96 31.08 -14.55
C ASP A 3 -0.09 30.49 -13.58
N PHE A 4 0.40 29.70 -12.63
CA PHE A 4 -0.41 29.11 -11.58
C PHE A 4 -0.72 30.11 -10.45
N ASP A 5 -0.09 31.28 -10.41
CA ASP A 5 -0.27 32.25 -9.33
C ASP A 5 -1.68 32.82 -9.29
N LYS A 6 -2.34 32.90 -10.45
CA LYS A 6 -3.76 33.31 -10.55
C LYS A 6 -4.71 32.42 -9.73
N TYR A 7 -4.33 31.18 -9.43
CA TYR A 7 -5.16 30.24 -8.66
C TYR A 7 -4.90 30.30 -7.14
N LYS A 8 -3.80 30.92 -6.68
CA LYS A 8 -3.42 30.94 -5.25
C LYS A 8 -4.50 31.57 -4.37
N THR A 9 -5.13 32.64 -4.83
CA THR A 9 -6.20 33.33 -4.09
C THR A 9 -7.45 32.46 -3.93
N THR A 10 -7.82 31.71 -4.97
CA THR A 10 -8.92 30.75 -4.93
C THR A 10 -8.61 29.59 -4.00
N LEU A 11 -7.41 29.01 -4.11
CA LEU A 11 -6.98 27.86 -3.30
C LEU A 11 -6.97 28.16 -1.79
N LYS A 12 -6.61 29.39 -1.39
CA LYS A 12 -6.71 29.83 0.01
C LYS A 12 -8.15 29.80 0.57
N LYS A 13 -9.16 29.93 -0.29
CA LYS A 13 -10.58 29.90 0.12
C LYS A 13 -11.13 28.48 0.25
N LEU A 14 -10.41 27.46 -0.20
CA LEU A 14 -10.90 26.08 -0.24
C LEU A 14 -10.84 25.34 1.10
N LYS A 15 -10.26 25.94 2.16
CA LYS A 15 -9.92 25.25 3.43
C LYS A 15 -9.09 23.99 3.13
N TYR A 16 -9.39 22.84 3.77
CA TYR A 16 -8.83 21.56 3.35
C TYR A 16 -9.60 20.99 2.16
N TYR A 17 -8.86 20.40 1.24
CA TYR A 17 -9.39 19.81 0.02
C TYR A 17 -8.61 18.55 -0.37
N VAL A 18 -9.23 17.71 -1.19
CA VAL A 18 -8.58 16.55 -1.83
C VAL A 18 -8.50 16.84 -3.32
N TYR A 19 -7.34 16.59 -3.90
CA TYR A 19 -7.05 16.83 -5.32
C TYR A 19 -6.48 15.60 -6.01
N ALA A 20 -6.62 15.53 -7.33
CA ALA A 20 -5.95 14.59 -8.19
C ALA A 20 -4.98 15.32 -9.13
N LEU A 21 -3.80 14.74 -9.36
CA LEU A 21 -3.00 15.06 -10.55
C LEU A 21 -3.36 14.06 -11.64
N CYS A 22 -3.69 14.58 -12.81
CA CYS A 22 -4.24 13.80 -13.91
C CYS A 22 -3.36 13.89 -15.16
N GLU A 23 -3.23 12.76 -15.85
CA GLU A 23 -2.80 12.74 -17.24
C GLU A 23 -4.01 13.06 -18.12
N LEU A 24 -3.87 14.10 -18.94
CA LEU A 24 -4.87 14.52 -19.91
C LEU A 24 -4.65 13.74 -21.21
N THR A 25 -5.67 12.99 -21.59
CA THR A 25 -5.81 12.38 -22.92
C THR A 25 -6.98 13.07 -23.62
N ASP A 26 -7.09 12.92 -24.94
CA ASP A 26 -8.09 13.64 -25.75
C ASP A 26 -9.53 13.41 -25.29
N GLU A 27 -9.80 12.30 -24.59
CA GLU A 27 -11.14 11.92 -24.12
C GLU A 27 -11.26 11.81 -22.60
N LYS A 28 -10.15 11.70 -21.86
CA LYS A 28 -10.18 11.33 -20.44
C LYS A 28 -9.10 12.03 -19.63
N ARG A 29 -9.46 12.37 -18.39
CA ARG A 29 -8.51 12.78 -17.35
C ARG A 29 -8.27 11.56 -16.47
N ARG A 30 -7.04 11.04 -16.47
CA ARG A 30 -6.67 9.82 -15.73
C ARG A 30 -5.86 10.22 -14.49
N PRO A 31 -6.44 10.14 -13.28
CA PRO A 31 -5.69 10.39 -12.05
C PRO A 31 -4.49 9.45 -11.95
N PHE A 32 -3.31 10.00 -11.67
CA PHE A 32 -2.12 9.22 -11.33
C PHE A 32 -1.59 9.54 -9.94
N TYR A 33 -2.13 10.56 -9.28
CA TYR A 33 -1.82 10.90 -7.89
C TYR A 33 -3.03 11.53 -7.21
N ILE A 34 -3.26 11.19 -5.95
CA ILE A 34 -4.30 11.79 -5.09
C ILE A 34 -3.61 12.45 -3.90
N GLY A 35 -4.04 13.63 -3.48
CA GLY A 35 -3.45 14.27 -2.32
C GLY A 35 -4.44 15.10 -1.53
N LYS A 36 -4.24 15.19 -0.23
CA LYS A 36 -4.84 16.23 0.62
C LYS A 36 -4.03 17.52 0.56
N GLY A 37 -4.71 18.65 0.46
CA GLY A 37 -4.10 19.97 0.41
C GLY A 37 -4.81 21.03 1.23
N VAL A 38 -4.06 22.09 1.53
CA VAL A 38 -4.53 23.38 2.02
C VAL A 38 -3.70 24.45 1.31
N ASN A 39 -4.28 25.61 1.03
CA ASN A 39 -3.63 26.66 0.24
C ASN A 39 -3.12 26.11 -1.10
N ASP A 40 -1.89 26.41 -1.50
CA ASP A 40 -1.31 26.04 -2.79
C ASP A 40 -0.63 24.67 -2.82
N ARG A 41 -0.94 23.78 -1.86
CA ARG A 41 -0.29 22.45 -1.72
C ARG A 41 -0.26 21.63 -3.03
N CYS A 42 -1.34 21.67 -3.80
CA CYS A 42 -1.42 20.95 -5.08
C CYS A 42 -0.48 21.52 -6.16
N LEU A 43 -0.16 22.82 -6.09
CA LEU A 43 0.78 23.51 -6.99
C LEU A 43 2.23 23.29 -6.57
N GLN A 44 2.51 23.14 -5.28
CA GLN A 44 3.87 22.93 -4.76
C GLN A 44 4.56 21.71 -5.39
N HIS A 45 3.82 20.65 -5.69
CA HIS A 45 4.37 19.48 -6.39
C HIS A 45 4.85 19.80 -7.81
N ILE A 46 4.17 20.73 -8.49
CA ILE A 46 4.51 21.17 -9.83
C ILE A 46 5.75 22.06 -9.78
N TYR A 47 5.78 23.03 -8.85
CA TYR A 47 6.95 23.89 -8.66
C TYR A 47 8.21 23.07 -8.33
N GLN A 48 8.11 22.10 -7.41
CA GLN A 48 9.23 21.21 -7.04
C GLN A 48 9.72 20.30 -8.17
N ALA A 49 8.88 20.04 -9.17
CA ALA A 49 9.24 19.21 -10.32
C ALA A 49 9.82 20.07 -11.47
N ILE A 50 9.39 21.32 -11.60
CA ILE A 50 9.77 22.18 -12.74
C ILE A 50 10.96 23.10 -12.40
N ASP A 51 11.24 23.36 -11.12
CA ASP A 51 12.32 24.26 -10.74
C ASP A 51 13.73 23.68 -10.98
N ILE A 52 14.35 24.19 -12.05
CA ILE A 52 15.67 23.81 -12.59
C ILE A 52 16.81 24.12 -11.59
N ASN A 53 16.61 25.03 -10.64
CA ASN A 53 17.63 25.46 -9.68
C ASN A 53 17.66 24.65 -8.38
N SER A 54 16.76 23.67 -8.19
CA SER A 54 16.72 22.83 -6.98
C SER A 54 17.66 21.61 -7.01
N LYS A 55 18.75 21.67 -7.79
CA LYS A 55 19.77 20.59 -7.87
C LYS A 55 20.52 20.33 -6.55
N GLU A 56 20.31 21.13 -5.52
CA GLU A 56 20.81 20.87 -4.17
C GLU A 56 19.70 20.46 -3.21
N ILE A 57 19.14 19.25 -3.37
CA ILE A 57 18.54 18.57 -2.22
C ILE A 57 18.98 17.10 -2.24
N ASP A 58 19.87 16.79 -1.30
CA ASP A 58 20.28 15.50 -0.77
C ASP A 58 20.06 14.25 -1.63
N LYS A 59 21.20 13.65 -2.02
CA LYS A 59 21.40 12.33 -2.65
C LYS A 59 20.81 11.12 -1.87
N TYR A 60 20.04 11.37 -0.81
CA TYR A 60 19.40 10.35 0.03
C TYR A 60 17.86 10.42 0.05
N LEU A 61 17.24 11.21 -0.83
CA LEU A 61 15.78 11.30 -0.93
C LEU A 61 15.18 10.18 -1.78
N VAL A 62 14.48 9.28 -1.08
CA VAL A 62 13.46 8.29 -1.49
C VAL A 62 13.07 8.29 -2.98
N GLU A 63 13.28 7.16 -3.68
CA GLU A 63 12.93 6.92 -5.09
C GLU A 63 11.49 7.32 -5.49
N GLU A 64 10.53 7.27 -4.55
CA GLU A 64 9.13 7.67 -4.76
C GLU A 64 8.96 9.17 -5.11
N LEU A 65 9.83 10.02 -4.57
CA LEU A 65 9.85 11.44 -4.94
C LEU A 65 10.26 11.62 -6.40
N ASN A 66 11.10 10.72 -6.93
CA ASN A 66 11.62 10.80 -8.29
C ASN A 66 10.57 10.35 -9.32
N GLU A 67 9.92 9.19 -9.14
CA GLU A 67 8.88 8.71 -10.09
C GLU A 67 7.75 9.73 -10.30
N LYS A 68 7.24 10.31 -9.20
CA LYS A 68 6.19 11.33 -9.26
C LYS A 68 6.68 12.61 -9.93
N LYS A 69 7.88 13.10 -9.57
CA LYS A 69 8.45 14.31 -10.18
C LYS A 69 8.68 14.12 -11.68
N GLU A 70 9.29 13.00 -12.07
CA GLU A 70 9.51 12.65 -13.48
C GLU A 70 8.20 12.59 -14.28
N LYS A 71 7.15 11.99 -13.71
CA LYS A 71 5.83 11.95 -14.36
C LYS A 71 5.21 13.35 -14.49
N ILE A 72 5.30 14.19 -13.46
CA ILE A 72 4.84 15.59 -13.50
C ILE A 72 5.61 16.37 -14.56
N GLU A 73 6.94 16.28 -14.59
CA GLU A 73 7.80 16.96 -15.58
C GLU A 73 7.45 16.55 -17.00
N LYS A 74 7.33 15.24 -17.26
CA LYS A 74 6.98 14.69 -18.57
C LYS A 74 5.62 15.22 -19.04
N LEU A 75 4.59 15.12 -18.20
CA LEU A 75 3.24 15.56 -18.55
C LEU A 75 3.14 17.07 -18.70
N HIS A 76 3.87 17.84 -17.89
CA HIS A 76 3.92 19.28 -18.00
C HIS A 76 4.56 19.72 -19.33
N LYS A 77 5.70 19.13 -19.72
CA LYS A 77 6.35 19.41 -21.02
C LYS A 77 5.45 19.09 -22.22
N GLN A 78 4.56 18.11 -22.07
CA GLN A 78 3.60 17.71 -23.10
C GLN A 78 2.28 18.48 -23.06
N ASN A 79 2.10 19.44 -22.13
CA ASN A 79 0.83 20.09 -21.85
C ASN A 79 -0.32 19.11 -21.53
N LYS A 80 0.01 17.94 -20.98
CA LYS A 80 -0.92 16.86 -20.61
C LYS A 80 -1.12 16.74 -19.10
N LEU A 81 -0.66 17.71 -18.30
CA LEU A 81 -0.84 17.70 -16.85
C LEU A 81 -2.12 18.47 -16.47
N GLY A 82 -3.01 17.80 -15.75
CA GLY A 82 -4.20 18.41 -15.14
C GLY A 82 -4.18 18.33 -13.62
N ILE A 83 -4.90 19.24 -12.98
CA ILE A 83 -5.22 19.17 -11.55
C ILE A 83 -6.74 19.19 -11.41
N ASP A 84 -7.28 18.26 -10.63
CA ASP A 84 -8.70 18.20 -10.28
C ASP A 84 -8.87 18.39 -8.79
N ILE A 85 -9.80 19.25 -8.39
CA ILE A 85 -10.25 19.33 -6.99
C ILE A 85 -11.42 18.37 -6.84
N LEU A 86 -11.23 17.27 -6.12
CA LEU A 86 -12.25 16.23 -5.95
C LEU A 86 -13.29 16.63 -4.90
N ARG A 87 -12.82 17.26 -3.82
CA ARG A 87 -13.66 17.77 -2.73
C ARG A 87 -12.93 18.90 -2.01
N HIS A 88 -13.66 19.91 -1.52
CA HIS A 88 -13.08 21.05 -0.79
C HIS A 88 -14.02 21.57 0.30
N GLY A 89 -13.54 22.50 1.13
CA GLY A 89 -14.31 23.13 2.20
C GLY A 89 -14.36 22.31 3.49
N MET A 90 -13.50 21.30 3.61
CA MET A 90 -13.50 20.34 4.71
C MET A 90 -12.57 20.79 5.85
N ASP A 91 -12.72 20.16 7.01
CA ASP A 91 -11.66 20.11 8.03
C ASP A 91 -10.57 19.08 7.64
N GLU A 92 -9.48 19.06 8.41
CA GLU A 92 -8.33 18.21 8.12
C GLU A 92 -8.67 16.71 8.19
N ASP A 93 -9.41 16.29 9.22
CA ASP A 93 -9.75 14.90 9.49
C ASP A 93 -10.68 14.33 8.40
N THR A 94 -11.67 15.12 7.98
CA THR A 94 -12.57 14.74 6.88
C THR A 94 -11.81 14.64 5.57
N ALA A 95 -10.96 15.63 5.26
CA ALA A 95 -10.15 15.59 4.03
C ALA A 95 -9.19 14.40 4.02
N PHE A 96 -8.69 14.01 5.19
CA PHE A 96 -7.86 12.83 5.37
C PHE A 96 -8.60 11.52 5.07
N VAL A 97 -9.84 11.36 5.57
CA VAL A 97 -10.68 10.19 5.28
C VAL A 97 -11.08 10.15 3.79
N VAL A 98 -11.40 11.30 3.19
CA VAL A 98 -11.75 11.39 1.76
C VAL A 98 -10.54 11.04 0.87
N GLU A 99 -9.34 11.52 1.19
CA GLU A 99 -8.10 11.17 0.49
C GLU A 99 -7.89 9.64 0.50
N ALA A 100 -7.97 9.03 1.68
CA ALA A 100 -7.83 7.59 1.82
C ALA A 100 -8.88 6.83 0.99
N THR A 101 -10.14 7.30 1.01
CA THR A 101 -11.24 6.68 0.24
C THR A 101 -10.99 6.74 -1.27
N CYS A 102 -10.51 7.87 -1.79
CA CYS A 102 -10.18 8.02 -3.20
C CYS A 102 -9.03 7.10 -3.64
N ILE A 103 -7.99 6.98 -2.82
CA ILE A 103 -6.87 6.06 -3.06
C ILE A 103 -7.36 4.60 -3.09
N ASP A 104 -8.24 4.25 -2.16
CA ASP A 104 -8.79 2.90 -2.02
C ASP A 104 -9.68 2.47 -3.18
N LEU A 105 -10.38 3.43 -3.79
CA LEU A 105 -11.23 3.21 -4.96
C LEU A 105 -10.41 3.04 -6.24
N LEU A 106 -9.43 3.92 -6.47
CA LEU A 106 -8.60 3.89 -7.69
C LEU A 106 -7.59 2.73 -7.70
N GLY A 107 -7.22 2.22 -6.52
CA GLY A 107 -6.20 1.19 -6.38
C GLY A 107 -4.79 1.77 -6.54
N VAL A 108 -3.83 1.15 -5.85
CA VAL A 108 -2.41 1.59 -5.86
C VAL A 108 -1.72 1.37 -7.20
N ASP A 109 -2.17 0.41 -8.03
CA ASP A 109 -1.53 0.16 -9.32
C ASP A 109 -1.79 1.29 -10.33
N SER A 110 -2.85 2.07 -10.12
CA SER A 110 -3.18 3.25 -10.94
C SER A 110 -2.60 4.56 -10.39
N LEU A 111 -2.02 4.56 -9.19
CA LEU A 111 -1.59 5.76 -8.47
C LEU A 111 -0.14 5.68 -8.03
N THR A 112 0.61 6.78 -8.17
CA THR A 112 1.99 6.90 -7.67
C THR A 112 2.08 7.16 -6.15
N ASN A 113 0.94 7.08 -5.46
CA ASN A 113 0.83 7.22 -4.01
C ASN A 113 1.37 5.96 -3.29
N LYS A 114 2.50 6.01 -2.56
CA LYS A 114 2.88 4.89 -1.67
C LYS A 114 2.49 5.12 -0.20
N VAL A 115 2.39 6.36 0.28
CA VAL A 115 2.00 6.65 1.68
C VAL A 115 0.51 7.00 1.78
N ARG A 116 -0.30 6.09 2.35
CA ARG A 116 -1.58 6.50 2.95
C ARG A 116 -1.25 7.39 4.13
N GLY A 117 -1.92 8.53 4.25
CA GLY A 117 -1.83 9.33 5.46
C GLY A 117 -2.05 8.46 6.71
N LYS A 118 -1.48 8.86 7.85
CA LYS A 118 -1.52 8.15 9.14
C LYS A 118 -2.93 7.64 9.49
N THR A 119 -3.15 6.33 9.37
CA THR A 119 -4.20 5.60 10.10
C THR A 119 -5.63 5.80 9.57
N THR A 120 -6.03 5.09 8.52
CA THR A 120 -7.41 4.60 8.47
C THR A 120 -7.41 3.08 8.59
N LYS A 121 -7.93 2.59 9.71
CA LYS A 121 -8.32 1.19 9.92
C LYS A 121 -9.53 0.78 9.04
N LEU A 122 -9.93 1.64 8.11
CA LEU A 122 -11.17 1.61 7.33
C LEU A 122 -10.86 1.57 5.83
N GLY A 123 -9.85 0.78 5.45
CA GLY A 123 -9.56 0.59 4.04
C GLY A 123 -10.71 -0.10 3.29
N ARG A 124 -10.64 -0.16 1.97
CA ARG A 124 -11.60 -0.92 1.15
C ARG A 124 -11.61 -2.40 1.56
N LEU A 125 -12.80 -2.87 1.95
CA LEU A 125 -13.12 -4.24 2.30
C LEU A 125 -14.33 -4.71 1.48
N SER A 126 -14.42 -6.00 1.22
CA SER A 126 -15.62 -6.62 0.67
C SER A 126 -16.75 -6.67 1.70
N LEU A 127 -17.98 -6.88 1.24
CA LEU A 127 -19.14 -7.01 2.12
C LEU A 127 -18.97 -8.17 3.13
N ASN A 128 -18.36 -9.28 2.71
CA ASN A 128 -18.11 -10.42 3.59
C ASN A 128 -17.05 -10.06 4.65
N GLU A 129 -15.97 -9.40 4.26
CA GLU A 129 -14.91 -9.00 5.20
C GLU A 129 -15.40 -8.02 6.27
N ILE A 130 -16.24 -7.05 5.89
CA ILE A 130 -16.82 -6.12 6.87
C ILE A 130 -17.84 -6.84 7.76
N HIS A 131 -18.63 -7.77 7.21
CA HIS A 131 -19.53 -8.60 8.00
C HIS A 131 -18.74 -9.38 9.06
N ASP A 132 -17.73 -10.15 8.64
CA ASP A 132 -16.92 -10.99 9.53
C ASP A 132 -16.20 -10.18 10.62
N LEU A 133 -15.70 -8.98 10.28
CA LEU A 133 -15.10 -8.05 11.25
C LEU A 133 -16.10 -7.56 12.30
N HIS A 134 -17.34 -7.26 11.90
CA HIS A 134 -18.35 -6.70 12.80
C HIS A 134 -19.11 -7.77 13.58
N THR A 135 -19.20 -9.00 13.08
CA THR A 135 -19.80 -10.12 13.80
C THR A 135 -18.80 -10.87 14.70
N GLU A 136 -17.54 -10.43 14.72
CA GLU A 136 -16.43 -11.07 15.46
C GLU A 136 -16.33 -12.58 15.19
N GLN A 137 -16.71 -13.03 14.00
CA GLN A 137 -16.64 -14.43 13.61
C GLN A 137 -15.18 -14.76 13.29
N GLN A 138 -14.45 -15.12 14.34
CA GLN A 138 -13.06 -15.49 14.22
C GLN A 138 -12.92 -16.95 13.80
N VAL A 139 -11.88 -17.24 13.03
CA VAL A 139 -11.49 -18.60 12.64
C VAL A 139 -10.22 -19.01 13.35
N ASP A 140 -10.28 -20.14 14.04
CA ASP A 140 -9.10 -20.82 14.54
C ASP A 140 -8.41 -21.59 13.41
N ILE A 141 -7.09 -21.45 13.33
CA ILE A 141 -6.30 -22.25 12.41
C ILE A 141 -6.19 -23.65 12.99
N LYS A 142 -6.58 -24.66 12.19
CA LYS A 142 -6.46 -26.06 12.61
C LYS A 142 -5.00 -26.49 12.73
N LYS A 143 -4.71 -27.45 13.60
CA LYS A 143 -3.35 -27.94 13.88
C LYS A 143 -2.67 -28.53 12.65
N GLU A 144 -3.41 -29.20 11.77
CA GLU A 144 -2.89 -29.72 10.50
C GLU A 144 -2.46 -28.61 9.53
N HIS A 145 -3.01 -27.40 9.70
CA HIS A 145 -2.74 -26.19 8.92
C HIS A 145 -1.86 -25.19 9.69
N SER A 146 -1.08 -25.66 10.66
CA SER A 146 -0.19 -24.82 11.48
C SER A 146 0.79 -24.00 10.64
N GLY A 147 1.08 -22.79 11.11
CA GLY A 147 1.86 -21.85 10.32
C GLY A 147 2.15 -20.52 11.00
N LEU A 148 2.51 -19.53 10.17
CA LEU A 148 2.73 -18.15 10.59
C LEU A 148 1.69 -17.22 9.97
N ALA A 149 1.05 -16.40 10.78
CA ALA A 149 0.25 -15.28 10.32
C ALA A 149 1.12 -14.02 10.24
N PHE A 150 1.37 -13.54 9.02
CA PHE A 150 2.14 -12.34 8.72
C PHE A 150 1.26 -11.10 8.79
N LEU A 151 1.65 -10.14 9.63
CA LEU A 151 0.91 -8.92 9.91
C LEU A 151 1.33 -7.81 8.93
N LEU A 152 0.65 -7.74 7.79
CA LEU A 152 0.99 -6.85 6.67
C LEU A 152 0.48 -5.42 6.85
N ASN A 153 0.31 -4.93 8.07
CA ASN A 153 -0.31 -3.63 8.38
C ASN A 153 0.34 -2.43 7.67
N LYS A 154 1.63 -2.53 7.33
CA LYS A 154 2.38 -1.49 6.60
C LYS A 154 2.59 -1.79 5.12
N LEU A 155 2.49 -3.06 4.72
CA LEU A 155 2.87 -3.52 3.38
C LEU A 155 1.66 -3.79 2.49
N TYR A 156 0.54 -4.20 3.10
CA TYR A 156 -0.68 -4.46 2.36
C TYR A 156 -1.32 -3.17 1.87
N LYS A 157 -1.69 -3.16 0.59
CA LYS A 157 -2.46 -2.10 -0.05
C LYS A 157 -3.70 -2.73 -0.70
N SER A 158 -4.85 -2.06 -0.57
CA SER A 158 -6.07 -2.52 -1.24
C SER A 158 -5.86 -2.54 -2.75
N GLY A 159 -6.29 -3.64 -3.38
CA GLY A 159 -6.17 -3.83 -4.82
C GLY A 159 -4.80 -4.29 -5.31
N MET A 160 -3.84 -4.62 -4.42
CA MET A 160 -2.62 -5.30 -4.85
C MET A 160 -2.94 -6.58 -5.61
N ASP A 161 -2.19 -6.80 -6.69
CA ASP A 161 -2.21 -8.04 -7.44
C ASP A 161 -1.66 -9.22 -6.61
N GLU A 162 -1.85 -10.44 -7.14
CA GLU A 162 -1.49 -11.69 -6.45
C GLU A 162 0.02 -11.85 -6.22
N LEU A 163 0.83 -11.38 -7.17
CA LEU A 163 2.29 -11.44 -7.08
C LEU A 163 2.80 -10.45 -6.04
N SER A 164 2.25 -9.23 -6.03
CA SER A 164 2.53 -8.22 -4.99
C SER A 164 2.19 -8.73 -3.61
N LEU A 165 1.00 -9.31 -3.42
CA LEU A 165 0.59 -9.89 -2.13
C LEU A 165 1.52 -11.03 -1.71
N PHE A 166 1.93 -11.89 -2.64
CA PHE A 166 2.87 -12.97 -2.37
C PHE A 166 4.23 -12.42 -1.94
N GLU A 167 4.82 -11.49 -2.69
CA GLU A 167 6.14 -10.95 -2.42
C GLU A 167 6.23 -10.19 -1.09
N VAL A 168 5.17 -9.48 -0.66
CA VAL A 168 5.14 -8.85 0.67
C VAL A 168 4.91 -9.83 1.81
N THR A 169 4.29 -11.00 1.52
CA THR A 169 4.07 -12.07 2.52
C THR A 169 5.30 -12.96 2.65
N ARG A 170 5.98 -13.24 1.53
CA ARG A 170 7.11 -14.16 1.42
C ARG A 170 8.31 -13.74 2.25
N GLY A 171 8.63 -12.46 2.22
CA GLY A 171 9.82 -11.85 2.82
C GLY A 171 9.60 -10.37 3.06
N VAL A 172 10.49 -9.63 3.70
CA VAL A 172 11.90 -9.89 4.02
C VAL A 172 12.00 -9.81 5.54
N TRP A 173 11.86 -10.96 6.20
CA TRP A 173 11.50 -11.05 7.61
C TRP A 173 12.71 -11.30 8.50
N ALA A 174 12.79 -10.58 9.63
CA ALA A 174 13.81 -10.83 10.65
C ALA A 174 13.32 -11.88 11.66
N ASN A 175 14.24 -12.67 12.21
CA ASN A 175 14.00 -13.58 13.34
C ASN A 175 12.86 -14.59 13.15
N ILE A 176 12.66 -15.07 11.92
CA ILE A 176 11.68 -16.13 11.64
C ILE A 176 12.10 -17.45 12.33
N PRO A 177 11.17 -18.20 12.95
CA PRO A 177 11.41 -19.53 13.51
C PRO A 177 11.57 -20.61 12.44
N ARG A 178 12.54 -20.43 11.53
CA ARG A 178 12.76 -21.23 10.31
C ARG A 178 13.07 -22.71 10.54
N ASN A 179 13.51 -23.07 11.75
CA ASN A 179 13.86 -24.45 12.12
C ASN A 179 12.64 -25.25 12.63
N ASP A 180 11.47 -24.61 12.76
CA ASP A 180 10.24 -25.28 13.18
C ASP A 180 9.55 -25.94 11.99
N SER A 181 9.65 -27.28 11.91
CA SER A 181 9.05 -28.08 10.85
C SER A 181 7.51 -28.10 10.88
N ASN A 182 6.88 -27.60 11.94
CA ASN A 182 5.42 -27.48 11.99
C ASN A 182 4.89 -26.26 11.22
N ILE A 183 5.75 -25.36 10.76
CA ILE A 183 5.33 -24.19 9.98
C ILE A 183 5.11 -24.63 8.53
N LYS A 184 3.87 -25.03 8.24
CA LYS A 184 3.44 -25.52 6.91
C LYS A 184 2.84 -24.42 6.06
N TYR A 185 2.21 -23.43 6.68
CA TYR A 185 1.51 -22.36 5.98
C TYR A 185 1.97 -20.96 6.38
N ALA A 186 1.85 -20.03 5.44
CA ALA A 186 2.01 -18.60 5.64
C ALA A 186 0.68 -17.90 5.34
N TYR A 187 0.09 -17.26 6.34
CA TYR A 187 -1.16 -16.52 6.21
C TYR A 187 -0.83 -15.03 6.01
N ALA A 188 -1.18 -14.49 4.85
CA ALA A 188 -1.09 -13.06 4.60
C ALA A 188 -2.25 -12.38 5.35
N THR A 189 -1.97 -11.57 6.37
CA THR A 189 -3.03 -10.94 7.17
C THR A 189 -2.96 -9.42 7.17
N TYR A 190 -4.11 -8.78 7.07
CA TYR A 190 -4.25 -7.33 7.19
C TYR A 190 -5.52 -7.01 7.99
N ASN A 191 -5.41 -6.19 9.03
CA ASN A 191 -6.51 -5.92 9.98
C ASN A 191 -7.17 -7.22 10.50
N ASN A 192 -6.36 -8.23 10.82
CA ASN A 192 -6.78 -9.58 11.22
C ASN A 192 -7.55 -10.40 10.16
N ILE A 193 -7.81 -9.86 8.97
CA ILE A 193 -8.39 -10.63 7.87
C ILE A 193 -7.29 -11.39 7.15
N ILE A 194 -7.51 -12.67 6.88
CA ILE A 194 -6.65 -13.51 6.04
C ILE A 194 -6.90 -13.15 4.57
N LYS A 195 -5.92 -12.52 3.92
CA LYS A 195 -5.98 -12.10 2.52
C LYS A 195 -5.59 -13.22 1.57
N GLU A 196 -4.68 -14.09 1.97
CA GLU A 196 -4.28 -15.28 1.22
C GLU A 196 -3.57 -16.29 2.13
N VAL A 197 -3.53 -17.56 1.71
CA VAL A 197 -2.79 -18.64 2.37
C VAL A 197 -1.79 -19.26 1.39
N TYR A 198 -0.53 -19.36 1.83
CA TYR A 198 0.55 -19.97 1.06
C TYR A 198 1.09 -21.20 1.77
N GLU A 199 1.45 -22.22 1.01
CA GLU A 199 2.20 -23.39 1.46
C GLU A 199 3.70 -23.03 1.52
N VAL A 200 4.36 -23.35 2.64
CA VAL A 200 5.78 -23.10 2.87
C VAL A 200 6.55 -24.39 2.60
N HIS A 201 7.43 -24.38 1.60
CA HIS A 201 8.29 -25.51 1.25
C HIS A 201 9.69 -25.42 1.88
N GLY A 202 10.11 -24.22 2.28
CA GLY A 202 11.41 -24.00 2.90
C GLY A 202 11.73 -22.52 3.12
N TRP A 203 12.90 -22.24 3.70
CA TRP A 203 13.35 -20.89 4.00
C TRP A 203 14.72 -20.63 3.37
N VAL A 204 14.88 -19.46 2.77
CA VAL A 204 16.14 -18.99 2.21
C VAL A 204 16.46 -17.58 2.69
N LYS A 205 17.71 -17.16 2.54
CA LYS A 205 18.12 -15.79 2.83
C LYS A 205 17.37 -14.82 1.92
N ALA A 206 16.91 -13.71 2.49
CA ALA A 206 16.16 -12.72 1.75
C ALA A 206 16.99 -12.10 0.62
N GLY A 207 16.35 -11.90 -0.53
CA GLY A 207 17.01 -11.39 -1.75
C GLY A 207 17.70 -12.45 -2.61
N THR A 208 17.57 -13.74 -2.25
CA THR A 208 18.01 -14.86 -3.09
C THR A 208 16.98 -15.23 -4.15
N GLN A 209 15.68 -15.02 -3.89
CA GLN A 209 14.65 -15.09 -4.91
C GLN A 209 14.49 -13.74 -5.62
N GLN A 210 14.07 -13.78 -6.89
CA GLN A 210 13.73 -12.58 -7.64
C GLN A 210 12.45 -11.95 -7.09
N TYR A 211 12.45 -10.62 -7.03
CA TYR A 211 11.28 -9.78 -6.77
C TYR A 211 10.97 -8.99 -8.03
N PHE A 212 9.70 -8.94 -8.40
CA PHE A 212 9.20 -8.24 -9.58
C PHE A 212 8.36 -7.02 -9.22
N THR A 213 7.83 -6.95 -8.01
CA THR A 213 6.97 -5.83 -7.57
C THR A 213 7.59 -5.04 -6.42
N ARG A 214 8.78 -5.45 -5.96
CA ARG A 214 9.53 -4.81 -4.88
C ARG A 214 10.98 -4.55 -5.26
N ASP A 215 11.36 -3.29 -5.23
CA ASP A 215 12.73 -2.86 -5.49
C ASP A 215 13.60 -2.87 -4.24
N ASN A 216 14.92 -2.77 -4.44
CA ASN A 216 15.92 -2.56 -3.38
C ASN A 216 15.97 -3.60 -2.26
N ILE A 217 15.62 -4.86 -2.57
CA ILE A 217 15.83 -5.95 -1.64
C ILE A 217 17.33 -6.22 -1.53
N LYS A 218 17.92 -5.83 -0.39
CA LYS A 218 19.33 -6.07 -0.09
C LYS A 218 19.60 -7.58 -0.02
N ARG A 219 20.51 -8.04 -0.88
CA ARG A 219 21.16 -9.35 -0.75
C ARG A 219 22.02 -9.37 0.51
N ASP A 220 22.25 -10.57 1.04
CA ASP A 220 23.11 -10.81 2.22
C ASP A 220 22.63 -10.17 3.53
N SER A 221 21.32 -9.96 3.67
CA SER A 221 20.75 -9.56 4.96
C SER A 221 20.58 -10.75 5.92
N ASP A 222 20.48 -10.50 7.22
CA ASP A 222 20.09 -11.52 8.22
C ASP A 222 18.60 -11.87 8.21
N ARG A 223 17.91 -11.48 7.13
CA ARG A 223 16.50 -11.70 6.96
C ARG A 223 16.25 -12.91 6.06
N TRP A 224 15.05 -13.44 6.19
CA TRP A 224 14.64 -14.68 5.56
C TRP A 224 13.35 -14.47 4.78
N GLU A 225 13.17 -15.33 3.80
CA GLU A 225 11.98 -15.43 2.99
C GLU A 225 11.65 -16.90 2.74
N PHE A 226 10.37 -17.23 2.64
CA PHE A 226 10.00 -18.61 2.35
C PHE A 226 10.06 -18.91 0.85
N ILE A 227 10.30 -20.15 0.49
CA ILE A 227 9.98 -20.71 -0.83
C ILE A 227 8.61 -21.39 -0.68
N GLY A 228 7.69 -21.12 -1.59
CA GLY A 228 6.33 -21.60 -1.45
C GLY A 228 5.44 -21.24 -2.63
N ARG A 229 4.18 -21.63 -2.53
CA ARG A 229 3.13 -21.38 -3.52
C ARG A 229 1.82 -21.10 -2.82
N LYS A 230 0.80 -20.65 -3.56
CA LYS A 230 -0.57 -20.62 -3.02
C LYS A 230 -0.95 -22.01 -2.51
N ALA A 231 -1.55 -22.07 -1.32
CA ALA A 231 -2.06 -23.31 -0.78
C ALA A 231 -3.17 -23.88 -1.67
N GLU A 232 -3.50 -25.16 -1.50
CA GLU A 232 -4.63 -25.75 -2.20
C GLU A 232 -5.94 -25.01 -1.89
N ASP A 233 -6.85 -24.99 -2.87
CA ASP A 233 -8.15 -24.32 -2.74
C ASP A 233 -8.98 -24.87 -1.57
N SER A 234 -8.83 -26.15 -1.25
CA SER A 234 -9.45 -26.81 -0.10
C SER A 234 -9.08 -26.12 1.22
N VAL A 235 -7.81 -25.72 1.38
CA VAL A 235 -7.30 -25.00 2.55
C VAL A 235 -7.67 -23.52 2.49
N ARG A 236 -7.48 -22.89 1.33
CA ARG A 236 -7.76 -21.45 1.15
C ARG A 236 -9.22 -21.10 1.44
N LYS A 237 -10.17 -21.91 0.96
CA LYS A 237 -11.62 -21.73 1.20
C LYS A 237 -12.00 -21.77 2.68
N LEU A 238 -11.19 -22.39 3.54
CA LEU A 238 -11.47 -22.42 4.98
C LEU A 238 -11.15 -21.09 5.66
N TYR A 239 -10.25 -20.29 5.11
CA TYR A 239 -9.59 -19.21 5.86
C TYR A 239 -9.60 -17.85 5.17
N VAL A 240 -9.45 -17.80 3.84
CA VAL A 240 -9.38 -16.52 3.10
C VAL A 240 -10.68 -15.73 3.29
N GLY A 241 -10.54 -14.44 3.59
CA GLY A 241 -11.63 -13.51 3.89
C GLY A 241 -12.06 -13.48 5.36
N LYS A 242 -11.72 -14.52 6.15
CA LYS A 242 -12.12 -14.61 7.54
C LYS A 242 -11.18 -13.85 8.47
N VAL A 243 -11.71 -13.48 9.62
CA VAL A 243 -10.93 -12.87 10.71
C VAL A 243 -10.19 -13.99 11.46
N ILE A 244 -8.87 -13.93 11.51
CA ILE A 244 -8.07 -14.94 12.22
C ILE A 244 -8.16 -14.74 13.74
N ASN A 245 -8.42 -15.80 14.49
CA ASN A 245 -8.18 -15.82 15.93
C ASN A 245 -6.68 -16.02 16.17
N ARG A 246 -6.05 -15.08 16.87
CA ARG A 246 -4.62 -15.13 17.17
C ARG A 246 -4.28 -14.29 18.39
N ASP A 247 -3.16 -14.65 19.01
CA ASP A 247 -2.57 -13.82 20.06
C ASP A 247 -2.10 -12.46 19.54
N ARG A 248 -2.08 -11.49 20.46
CA ARG A 248 -1.49 -10.19 20.20
C ARG A 248 0.00 -10.36 19.94
N SER A 249 0.50 -9.64 18.92
CA SER A 249 1.93 -9.54 18.68
C SER A 249 2.50 -8.32 19.40
N TYR A 250 3.60 -8.52 20.12
CA TYR A 250 4.37 -7.47 20.78
C TYR A 250 5.63 -7.16 19.98
N GLY A 251 5.46 -6.48 18.85
CA GLY A 251 6.57 -5.97 18.04
C GLY A 251 7.10 -6.92 16.96
N THR A 252 6.64 -8.18 16.91
CA THR A 252 6.97 -9.09 15.80
C THR A 252 5.95 -8.94 14.65
N PRO A 253 6.38 -8.85 13.39
CA PRO A 253 5.45 -8.71 12.27
C PRO A 253 4.77 -10.04 11.88
N PHE A 254 4.80 -11.05 12.74
CA PHE A 254 4.14 -12.34 12.55
C PHE A 254 3.84 -13.02 13.90
N VAL A 255 2.92 -13.98 13.90
CA VAL A 255 2.60 -14.85 15.04
C VAL A 255 2.40 -16.30 14.59
N LYS A 256 2.65 -17.26 15.48
CA LYS A 256 2.33 -18.68 15.25
C LYS A 256 0.83 -18.91 15.40
N VAL A 257 0.27 -19.76 14.56
CA VAL A 257 -1.16 -20.11 14.54
C VAL A 257 -1.33 -21.61 14.26
N GLY A 258 -2.39 -22.20 14.83
CA GLY A 258 -2.65 -23.64 14.76
C GLY A 258 -1.80 -24.48 15.69
N TYR A 259 -1.58 -24.00 16.92
CA TYR A 259 -0.83 -24.68 17.98
C TYR A 259 -1.66 -24.78 19.24
#